data_AF-A0A934W4Y4-F1
#
_entry.id   AF-A0A934W4Y4-F1
#
_cell.length_a   1.000
_cell.length_b   1.000
_cell.length_c   1.000
_cell.angle_alpha   90.00
_cell.angle_beta   90.00
_cell.angle_gamma   90.00
#
_symmetry.space_group_name_H-M   'P 1'
#
loop_
_entity.id
_entity.type
_entity.pdbx_description
1 polymer ?
#
loop_
_entity_poly.entity_id
_entity_poly.type
_entity_poly.pdbx_seq_one_letter_code
_entity_poly.pdbx_strand_id
1 'polypeptide(L)'
;MDDRKRGNPAGQTNEAVAANLRKVRQSTGVDLRELSARIKTTGRVISPSALSKIENGDRRVDVDDLTVFAYALETTPAALLTPASEEAQAPAGVPEGQFTPEEIRAWIQGTVKLTTEDLLRYWKEQAFDSASYIRRSEDILAQYDQGQVGVTPREVYEKRIATHRGRLATITGRQLELDPMSIPIDI
;
A
#
# COMPACT_ATOMS: atom_id res chain seq x y z
N MET A 1 14.52 37.41 -21.89
CA MET A 1 14.06 36.19 -22.59
C MET A 1 13.63 35.26 -21.49
N ASP A 2 12.32 35.17 -21.26
CA ASP A 2 11.76 34.36 -20.17
C ASP A 2 11.95 32.90 -20.54
N ASP A 3 12.79 32.20 -19.77
CA ASP A 3 13.14 30.81 -20.05
C ASP A 3 11.88 29.97 -19.80
N ARG A 4 11.24 29.51 -20.88
CA ARG A 4 10.04 28.68 -20.79
C ARG A 4 10.41 27.43 -20.02
N LYS A 5 10.10 27.42 -18.73
CA LYS A 5 10.23 26.26 -17.85
C LYS A 5 9.45 25.11 -18.49
N ARG A 6 10.16 24.15 -19.11
CA ARG A 6 9.56 22.88 -19.52
C ARG A 6 8.92 22.26 -18.27
N GLY A 7 7.76 21.63 -18.42
CA GLY A 7 7.02 21.06 -17.30
C GLY A 7 7.86 20.15 -16.41
N ASN A 8 7.46 19.98 -15.15
CA ASN A 8 8.20 19.23 -14.13
C ASN A 8 8.69 17.88 -14.66
N PRO A 9 9.93 17.43 -14.33
CA PRO A 9 10.46 16.12 -14.71
C PRO A 9 9.59 14.96 -14.18
N ALA A 10 9.86 13.73 -14.64
CA ALA A 10 9.27 12.56 -13.99
C ALA A 10 9.78 12.52 -12.54
N GLY A 11 8.89 12.28 -11.59
CA GLY A 11 9.22 12.21 -10.17
C GLY A 11 9.02 10.81 -9.61
N GLN A 12 9.26 10.67 -8.30
CA GLN A 12 9.26 9.42 -7.54
C GLN A 12 7.98 8.57 -7.74
N THR A 13 6.81 9.19 -7.89
CA THR A 13 5.55 8.48 -8.21
C THR A 13 5.60 7.77 -9.56
N ASN A 14 6.21 8.38 -10.58
CA ASN A 14 6.30 7.77 -11.91
C ASN A 14 7.19 6.52 -11.88
N GLU A 15 8.30 6.61 -11.15
CA GLU A 15 9.24 5.49 -10.93
C GLU A 15 8.56 4.34 -10.19
N ALA A 16 7.79 4.64 -9.14
CA ALA A 16 7.00 3.63 -8.43
C ALA A 16 5.99 2.93 -9.36
N VAL A 17 5.25 3.69 -10.18
CA VAL A 17 4.31 3.12 -11.15
C VAL A 17 5.02 2.25 -12.19
N ALA A 18 6.16 2.69 -12.71
CA ALA A 18 6.96 1.92 -13.67
C ALA A 18 7.43 0.57 -13.07
N ALA A 19 7.94 0.60 -11.85
CA ALA A 19 8.39 -0.59 -11.12
C ALA A 19 7.21 -1.54 -10.82
N ASN A 20 6.08 -1.01 -10.37
CA ASN A 20 4.89 -1.79 -10.08
C ASN A 20 4.26 -2.40 -11.33
N LEU A 21 4.21 -1.65 -12.43
CA LEU A 21 3.74 -2.15 -13.73
C LEU A 21 4.53 -3.39 -14.14
N ARG A 22 5.87 -3.27 -14.09
CA ARG A 22 6.78 -4.39 -14.40
C ARG A 22 6.55 -5.57 -13.47
N LYS A 23 6.45 -5.32 -12.17
CA LYS A 23 6.25 -6.36 -11.13
C LYS A 23 4.94 -7.13 -11.36
N VAL A 24 3.82 -6.42 -11.52
CA VAL A 24 2.49 -7.01 -11.74
C VAL A 24 2.47 -7.80 -13.05
N ARG A 25 3.02 -7.24 -14.12
CA ARG A 25 3.12 -7.92 -15.40
C ARG A 25 3.92 -9.22 -15.29
N GLN A 26 5.08 -9.20 -14.60
CA GLN A 26 5.91 -10.39 -14.41
C GLN A 26 5.23 -11.44 -13.53
N SER A 27 4.56 -11.04 -12.44
CA SER A 27 3.87 -11.98 -11.54
C SER A 27 2.66 -12.66 -12.19
N THR A 28 2.08 -12.05 -13.22
CA THR A 28 0.96 -12.61 -13.99
C THR A 28 1.40 -13.40 -15.23
N GLY A 29 2.71 -13.51 -15.48
CA GLY A 29 3.25 -14.23 -16.65
C GLY A 29 2.96 -13.56 -18.00
N VAL A 30 2.53 -12.29 -17.99
CA VAL A 30 2.20 -11.52 -19.19
C VAL A 30 3.48 -10.93 -19.78
N ASP A 31 3.74 -11.12 -21.07
CA ASP A 31 4.85 -10.44 -21.74
C ASP A 31 4.43 -9.05 -22.29
N LEU A 32 5.40 -8.28 -22.81
CA LEU A 32 5.12 -6.94 -23.34
C LEU A 32 4.24 -6.95 -24.60
N ARG A 33 4.29 -8.03 -25.39
CA ARG A 33 3.48 -8.16 -26.62
C ARG A 33 2.04 -8.48 -26.26
N GLU A 34 1.84 -9.38 -25.31
CA GLU A 34 0.54 -9.74 -24.75
C GLU A 34 -0.09 -8.53 -24.07
N LEU A 35 0.64 -7.79 -23.23
CA LEU A 35 0.12 -6.55 -22.62
C LEU A 35 -0.27 -5.53 -23.70
N SER A 36 0.54 -5.34 -24.74
CA SER A 36 0.21 -4.47 -25.87
C SER A 36 -1.08 -4.91 -26.58
N ALA A 37 -1.28 -6.22 -26.78
CA ALA A 37 -2.49 -6.77 -27.37
C ALA A 37 -3.72 -6.54 -26.48
N ARG A 38 -3.60 -6.76 -25.15
CA ARG A 38 -4.67 -6.47 -24.18
C ARG A 38 -5.04 -4.99 -24.15
N ILE A 39 -4.06 -4.10 -24.21
CA ILE A 39 -4.32 -2.65 -24.29
C ILE A 39 -5.07 -2.33 -25.59
N LYS A 40 -4.74 -2.98 -26.70
CA LYS A 40 -5.44 -2.78 -27.99
C LYS A 40 -6.93 -3.10 -27.91
N THR A 41 -7.35 -4.07 -27.11
CA THR A 41 -8.77 -4.40 -26.94
C THR A 41 -9.55 -3.31 -26.21
N THR A 42 -8.87 -2.41 -25.48
CA THR A 42 -9.47 -1.23 -24.83
C THR A 42 -9.65 -0.03 -25.76
N GLY A 43 -9.29 -0.16 -27.05
CA GLY A 43 -9.33 0.93 -28.02
C GLY A 43 -8.12 1.87 -27.98
N ARG A 44 -7.11 1.58 -27.16
CA ARG A 44 -5.84 2.33 -27.11
C ARG A 44 -4.70 1.54 -27.74
N VAL A 45 -3.65 2.24 -28.20
CA VAL A 45 -2.49 1.58 -28.82
C VAL A 45 -1.22 1.99 -28.10
N ILE A 46 -0.55 1.03 -27.48
CA ILE A 46 0.78 1.21 -26.87
C ILE A 46 1.67 0.06 -27.36
N SER A 47 2.77 0.38 -28.04
CA SER A 47 3.67 -0.64 -28.58
C SER A 47 4.48 -1.33 -27.48
N PRO A 48 4.96 -2.58 -27.69
CA PRO A 48 5.83 -3.26 -26.72
C PRO A 48 7.11 -2.46 -26.39
N SER A 49 7.67 -1.73 -27.38
CA SER A 49 8.81 -0.85 -27.15
C SER A 49 8.45 0.35 -26.25
N ALA A 50 7.25 0.92 -26.42
CA ALA A 50 6.79 2.01 -25.58
C ALA A 50 6.47 1.54 -24.15
N LEU A 51 5.94 0.32 -23.99
CA LEU A 51 5.78 -0.31 -22.67
C LEU A 51 7.13 -0.55 -21.99
N SER A 52 8.13 -1.04 -22.72
CA SER A 52 9.49 -1.21 -22.20
C SER A 52 10.09 0.11 -21.70
N LYS A 53 9.92 1.20 -22.47
CA LYS A 53 10.34 2.55 -22.04
C LYS A 53 9.61 3.03 -20.80
N ILE A 54 8.32 2.70 -20.65
CA ILE A 54 7.56 3.02 -19.43
C ILE A 54 8.13 2.25 -18.24
N GLU A 55 8.34 0.94 -18.36
CA GLU A 55 8.88 0.12 -17.27
C GLU A 55 10.31 0.50 -16.87
N ASN A 56 11.07 1.13 -17.76
CA ASN A 56 12.41 1.65 -17.46
C ASN A 56 12.40 3.10 -16.95
N GLY A 57 11.25 3.77 -16.89
CA GLY A 57 11.13 5.18 -16.51
C GLY A 57 11.51 6.18 -17.61
N ASP A 58 11.87 5.72 -18.80
CA ASP A 58 12.21 6.56 -19.97
C ASP A 58 10.98 7.25 -20.58
N ARG A 59 9.77 6.77 -20.25
CA ARG A 59 8.49 7.33 -20.70
C ARG A 59 7.52 7.43 -19.53
N ARG A 60 6.89 8.59 -19.38
CA ARG A 60 5.87 8.80 -18.35
C ARG A 60 4.59 8.04 -18.65
N VAL A 61 3.99 7.55 -17.57
CA VAL A 61 2.59 7.16 -17.48
C VAL A 61 1.72 8.39 -17.24
N ASP A 62 0.70 8.59 -18.07
CA ASP A 62 -0.37 9.55 -17.79
C ASP A 62 -1.55 8.89 -17.04
N VAL A 63 -2.58 9.66 -16.69
CA VAL A 63 -3.73 9.15 -15.92
C VAL A 63 -4.57 8.12 -16.68
N ASP A 64 -4.64 8.24 -18.00
CA ASP A 64 -5.36 7.29 -18.83
C ASP A 64 -4.58 5.98 -18.96
N ASP A 65 -3.28 6.08 -19.21
CA ASP A 65 -2.33 4.97 -19.27
C ASP A 65 -2.40 4.18 -17.97
N LEU A 66 -2.37 4.85 -16.81
CA LEU A 66 -2.51 4.21 -15.49
C LEU A 66 -3.79 3.36 -15.39
N THR A 67 -4.92 3.93 -15.81
CA THR A 67 -6.23 3.26 -15.75
C THR A 67 -6.28 2.06 -16.69
N VAL A 68 -5.72 2.21 -17.89
CA VAL A 68 -5.65 1.16 -18.92
C VAL A 68 -4.72 0.02 -18.49
N PHE A 69 -3.58 0.32 -17.88
CA PHE A 69 -2.68 -0.70 -17.34
C PHE A 69 -3.33 -1.47 -16.19
N ALA A 70 -4.01 -0.78 -15.28
CA ALA A 70 -4.72 -1.43 -14.19
C ALA A 70 -5.76 -2.43 -14.72
N TYR A 71 -6.57 -2.01 -15.70
CA TYR A 71 -7.55 -2.89 -16.34
C TYR A 71 -6.90 -4.06 -17.10
N ALA A 72 -5.90 -3.80 -17.94
CA ALA A 72 -5.27 -4.82 -18.78
C ALA A 72 -4.49 -5.89 -17.98
N LEU A 73 -4.04 -5.55 -16.78
CA LEU A 73 -3.34 -6.44 -15.86
C LEU A 73 -4.21 -6.95 -14.71
N GLU A 74 -5.52 -6.71 -14.74
CA GLU A 74 -6.48 -7.16 -13.72
C GLU A 74 -6.05 -6.74 -12.29
N THR A 75 -5.56 -5.51 -12.17
CA THR A 75 -5.16 -4.88 -10.90
C THR A 75 -5.88 -3.56 -10.70
N THR A 76 -5.52 -2.80 -9.66
CA THR A 76 -6.13 -1.48 -9.38
C THR A 76 -5.15 -0.34 -9.66
N PRO A 77 -5.64 0.86 -10.00
CA PRO A 77 -4.79 2.05 -10.10
C PRO A 77 -4.03 2.33 -8.79
N ALA A 78 -4.71 2.10 -7.64
CA ALA A 78 -4.10 2.22 -6.33
C ALA A 78 -2.93 1.24 -6.14
N ALA A 79 -3.04 -0.02 -6.61
CA ALA A 79 -1.94 -0.98 -6.54
C ALA A 79 -0.74 -0.55 -7.38
N LEU A 80 -0.97 0.04 -8.56
CA LEU A 80 0.11 0.58 -9.40
C LEU A 80 0.76 1.83 -8.79
N LEU A 81 -0.01 2.67 -8.09
CA LEU A 81 0.48 3.86 -7.39
C LEU A 81 1.19 3.55 -6.06
N THR A 82 0.88 2.43 -5.43
CA THR A 82 1.35 2.08 -4.08
C THR A 82 2.85 1.72 -4.10
N PRO A 83 3.71 2.45 -3.39
CA PRO A 83 5.13 2.10 -3.30
C PRO A 83 5.32 0.67 -2.76
N ALA A 84 6.22 -0.10 -3.40
CA ALA A 84 6.33 -1.54 -3.16
C ALA A 84 7.09 -1.92 -1.88
N SER A 85 7.85 -1.00 -1.28
CA SER A 85 8.65 -1.23 -0.08
C SER A 85 8.50 -0.12 0.95
N GLU A 86 8.90 -0.41 2.19
CA GLU A 86 8.87 0.55 3.31
C GLU A 86 9.94 1.65 3.14
N GLU A 87 11.00 1.36 2.39
CA GLU A 87 12.09 2.29 2.08
C GLU A 87 11.81 3.14 0.83
N ALA A 88 10.67 2.93 0.17
CA ALA A 88 10.32 3.69 -1.01
C ALA A 88 10.05 5.16 -0.64
N GLN A 89 10.52 6.07 -1.49
CA GLN A 89 10.33 7.49 -1.27
C GLN A 89 8.84 7.86 -1.38
N ALA A 90 8.47 8.95 -0.70
CA ALA A 90 7.09 9.41 -0.68
C ALA A 90 6.59 9.79 -2.09
N PRO A 91 5.29 9.68 -2.39
CA PRO A 91 4.79 10.15 -3.68
C PRO A 91 5.15 11.63 -3.92
N ALA A 92 5.35 12.01 -5.18
CA ALA A 92 5.73 13.36 -5.57
C ALA A 92 4.74 14.41 -5.00
N GLY A 93 5.28 15.39 -4.28
CA GLY A 93 4.50 16.44 -3.62
C GLY A 93 4.05 16.09 -2.20
N VAL A 94 4.28 14.87 -1.73
CA VAL A 94 4.10 14.47 -0.33
C VAL A 94 5.41 14.70 0.43
N PRO A 95 5.39 15.37 1.60
CA PRO A 95 6.59 15.58 2.41
C PRO A 95 7.28 14.26 2.81
N GLU A 96 8.58 14.16 2.55
CA GLU A 96 9.38 13.00 2.96
C GLU A 96 9.49 12.92 4.49
N GLY A 97 9.40 11.69 5.03
CA GLY A 97 9.57 11.41 6.45
C GLY A 97 8.42 11.83 7.37
N GLN A 98 7.41 12.55 6.87
CA GLN A 98 6.28 13.00 7.69
C GLN A 98 5.24 11.89 7.94
N PHE A 99 5.06 11.00 6.98
CA PHE A 99 4.05 9.95 7.00
C PHE A 99 4.71 8.57 6.94
N THR A 100 4.13 7.59 7.63
CA THR A 100 4.61 6.21 7.55
C THR A 100 4.22 5.60 6.21
N PRO A 101 4.93 4.56 5.72
CA PRO A 101 4.53 3.87 4.50
C PRO A 101 3.11 3.28 4.58
N GLU A 102 2.67 2.87 5.77
CA GLU A 102 1.30 2.42 6.01
C GLU A 102 0.27 3.53 5.78
N GLU A 103 0.53 4.74 6.28
CA GLU A 103 -0.35 5.90 6.09
C GLU A 103 -0.43 6.32 4.62
N ILE A 104 0.71 6.30 3.91
CA ILE A 104 0.76 6.57 2.46
C ILE A 104 -0.04 5.54 1.67
N ARG A 105 0.09 4.26 2.00
CA ARG A 105 -0.68 3.18 1.36
C ARG A 105 -2.18 3.36 1.58
N ALA A 106 -2.58 3.59 2.83
CA ALA A 106 -3.97 3.82 3.20
C ALA A 106 -4.54 5.05 2.45
N TRP A 107 -3.74 6.13 2.34
CA TRP A 107 -4.13 7.32 1.59
C TRP A 107 -4.31 7.06 0.08
N ILE A 108 -3.36 6.36 -0.56
CA ILE A 108 -3.46 5.98 -1.97
C ILE A 108 -4.68 5.09 -2.23
N GLN A 109 -5.04 4.24 -1.28
CA GLN A 109 -6.22 3.37 -1.33
C GLN A 109 -7.53 4.12 -1.01
N GLY A 110 -7.45 5.40 -0.61
CA GLY A 110 -8.61 6.23 -0.30
C GLY A 110 -9.26 5.92 1.05
N THR A 111 -8.58 5.23 1.96
CA THR A 111 -9.11 4.87 3.30
C THR A 111 -8.85 5.92 4.36
N VAL A 112 -7.94 6.87 4.09
CA VAL A 112 -7.56 7.95 5.00
C VAL A 112 -7.12 9.18 4.21
N LYS A 113 -7.25 10.36 4.81
CA LYS A 113 -6.64 11.62 4.40
C LYS A 113 -5.37 11.85 5.21
N LEU A 114 -4.33 12.43 4.60
CA LEU A 114 -3.09 12.80 5.29
C LEU A 114 -3.26 14.06 6.15
N THR A 115 -4.18 14.00 7.10
CA THR A 115 -4.48 15.02 8.11
C THR A 115 -4.38 14.38 9.49
N THR A 116 -3.88 15.10 10.49
CA THR A 116 -3.70 14.57 11.85
C THR A 116 -4.98 13.94 12.41
N GLU A 117 -6.14 14.58 12.24
CA GLU A 117 -7.42 14.07 12.71
C GLU A 117 -7.77 12.70 12.11
N ASP A 118 -7.71 12.58 10.79
CA ASP A 118 -8.09 11.36 10.09
C ASP A 118 -7.06 10.23 10.29
N LEU A 119 -5.79 10.57 10.46
CA LEU A 119 -4.74 9.63 10.86
C LEU A 119 -4.95 9.12 12.28
N LEU A 120 -5.31 9.98 13.23
CA LEU A 120 -5.65 9.55 14.60
C LEU A 120 -6.86 8.60 14.62
N ARG A 121 -7.91 8.90 13.83
CA ARG A 121 -9.03 7.98 13.63
C ARG A 121 -8.55 6.63 13.09
N TYR A 122 -7.80 6.64 11.99
CA TYR A 122 -7.25 5.44 11.36
C TYR A 122 -6.47 4.59 12.37
N TRP A 123 -5.53 5.19 13.09
CA TRP A 123 -4.71 4.47 14.08
C TRP A 123 -5.52 3.96 15.27
N LYS A 124 -6.57 4.67 15.71
CA LYS A 124 -7.49 4.17 16.74
C LYS A 124 -8.26 2.93 16.27
N GLU A 125 -8.72 2.92 15.02
CA GLU A 125 -9.34 1.75 14.41
C GLU A 125 -8.34 0.58 14.32
N GLN A 126 -7.11 0.83 13.88
CA GLN A 126 -6.06 -0.21 13.82
C GLN A 126 -5.69 -0.77 15.19
N ALA A 127 -5.69 0.07 16.24
CA ALA A 127 -5.49 -0.37 17.61
C ALA A 127 -6.65 -1.24 18.07
N PHE A 128 -7.88 -0.82 17.81
CA PHE A 128 -9.07 -1.58 18.16
C PHE A 128 -9.10 -2.95 17.49
N ASP A 129 -8.76 -3.02 16.20
CA ASP A 129 -8.69 -4.29 15.45
C ASP A 129 -7.62 -5.23 16.03
N SER A 130 -6.45 -4.69 16.39
CA SER A 130 -5.36 -5.48 16.95
C SER A 130 -5.68 -5.98 18.36
N ALA A 131 -6.27 -5.14 19.22
CA ALA A 131 -6.69 -5.53 20.56
C ALA A 131 -7.83 -6.57 20.51
N SER A 132 -8.80 -6.38 19.61
CA SER A 132 -9.89 -7.33 19.38
C SER A 132 -9.38 -8.68 18.88
N TYR A 133 -8.36 -8.68 18.03
CA TYR A 133 -7.71 -9.90 17.55
C TYR A 133 -7.05 -10.67 18.71
N ILE A 134 -6.29 -9.97 19.55
CA ILE A 134 -5.59 -10.56 20.71
C ILE A 134 -6.62 -11.21 21.63
N ARG A 135 -7.61 -10.45 22.08
CA ARG A 135 -8.65 -10.93 23.01
C ARG A 135 -9.36 -12.17 22.47
N ARG A 136 -9.83 -12.12 21.22
CA ARG A 136 -10.50 -13.28 20.60
C ARG A 136 -9.58 -14.50 20.54
N SER A 137 -8.30 -14.30 20.26
CA SER A 137 -7.33 -15.40 20.19
C SER A 137 -7.04 -15.98 21.57
N GLU A 138 -6.96 -15.15 22.61
CA GLU A 138 -6.80 -15.59 24.00
C GLU A 138 -8.03 -16.39 24.47
N ASP A 139 -9.24 -15.94 24.14
CA ASP A 139 -10.48 -16.69 24.43
C ASP A 139 -10.47 -18.08 23.76
N ILE A 140 -9.96 -18.18 22.52
CA ILE A 140 -9.80 -19.47 21.82
C ILE A 140 -8.75 -20.34 22.49
N LEU A 141 -7.61 -19.78 22.88
CA LEU A 141 -6.56 -20.54 23.57
C LEU A 141 -7.02 -21.06 24.93
N ALA A 142 -7.84 -20.30 25.65
CA ALA A 142 -8.48 -20.77 26.88
C ALA A 142 -9.42 -21.97 26.65
N GLN A 143 -10.10 -22.05 25.50
CA GLN A 143 -10.86 -23.25 25.11
C GLN A 143 -9.94 -24.44 24.79
N TYR A 144 -8.77 -24.18 24.20
CA TYR A 144 -7.77 -25.22 23.93
C TYR A 144 -7.21 -25.80 25.23
N ASP A 145 -7.01 -24.96 26.26
CA ASP A 145 -6.61 -25.42 27.60
C ASP A 145 -7.67 -26.33 28.24
N GLN A 146 -8.93 -26.23 27.81
CA GLN A 146 -10.05 -27.08 28.24
C GLN A 146 -10.22 -28.33 27.35
N GLY A 147 -9.30 -28.58 26.42
CA GLY A 147 -9.29 -29.75 25.54
C GLY A 147 -10.10 -29.60 24.25
N GLN A 148 -10.71 -28.43 23.98
CA GLN A 148 -11.37 -28.15 22.71
C GLN A 148 -10.36 -27.61 21.70
N VAL A 149 -10.06 -28.37 20.64
CA VAL A 149 -9.05 -27.95 19.64
C VAL A 149 -9.71 -27.73 18.28
N GLY A 150 -9.50 -26.55 17.71
CA GLY A 150 -9.94 -26.19 16.36
C GLY A 150 -8.91 -26.50 15.27
N VAL A 151 -9.23 -26.10 14.04
CA VAL A 151 -8.38 -26.36 12.85
C VAL A 151 -7.04 -25.61 12.90
N THR A 152 -7.01 -24.42 13.51
CA THR A 152 -5.78 -23.61 13.61
C THR A 152 -4.94 -24.06 14.81
N PRO A 153 -3.66 -24.42 14.63
CA PRO A 153 -2.80 -24.81 15.75
C PRO A 153 -2.59 -23.70 16.78
N ARG A 154 -2.39 -24.06 18.06
CA ARG A 154 -2.09 -23.12 19.17
C ARG A 154 -0.96 -22.16 18.83
N GLU A 155 0.16 -22.68 18.35
CA GLU A 155 1.37 -21.91 18.03
C GLU A 155 1.11 -20.79 17.03
N VAL A 156 0.14 -20.98 16.12
CA VAL A 156 -0.26 -19.96 15.15
C VAL A 156 -0.97 -18.79 15.83
N TYR A 157 -1.86 -19.06 16.80
CA TYR A 157 -2.50 -18.00 17.59
C TYR A 157 -1.47 -17.26 18.44
N GLU A 158 -0.58 -17.98 19.14
CA GLU A 158 0.46 -17.37 19.99
C GLU A 158 1.36 -16.44 19.18
N LYS A 159 1.82 -16.88 18.01
CA LYS A 159 2.61 -16.06 17.10
C LYS A 159 1.86 -14.81 16.62
N ARG A 160 0.57 -14.94 16.30
CA ARG A 160 -0.25 -13.80 15.84
C ARG A 160 -0.55 -12.83 16.98
N ILE A 161 -0.83 -13.31 18.20
CA ILE A 161 -0.97 -12.48 19.39
C ILE A 161 0.31 -11.65 19.61
N ALA A 162 1.49 -12.30 19.58
CA ALA A 162 2.77 -11.58 19.72
C ALA A 162 2.94 -10.50 18.63
N THR A 163 2.54 -10.81 17.40
CA THR A 163 2.57 -9.86 16.28
C THR A 163 1.65 -8.65 16.53
N HIS A 164 0.41 -8.89 16.97
CA HIS A 164 -0.55 -7.81 17.26
C HIS A 164 -0.16 -6.98 18.48
N ARG A 165 0.47 -7.58 19.50
CA ARG A 165 1.04 -6.85 20.64
C ARG A 165 2.17 -5.92 20.21
N GLY A 166 3.07 -6.42 19.35
CA GLY A 166 4.11 -5.59 18.74
C GLY A 166 3.52 -4.44 17.91
N ARG A 167 2.49 -4.73 17.10
CA ARG A 167 1.76 -3.71 16.33
C ARG A 167 1.13 -2.64 17.23
N LEU A 168 0.52 -3.02 18.36
CA LEU A 168 -0.07 -2.06 19.29
C LEU A 168 0.96 -1.11 19.89
N ALA A 169 2.16 -1.58 20.22
CA ALA A 169 3.24 -0.70 20.68
C ALA A 169 3.63 0.33 19.62
N THR A 170 3.73 -0.08 18.35
CA THR A 170 3.97 0.84 17.21
C THR A 170 2.84 1.85 17.04
N ILE A 171 1.58 1.39 17.11
CA ILE A 171 0.40 2.27 16.97
C ILE A 171 0.36 3.31 18.09
N THR A 172 0.59 2.90 19.33
CA THR A 172 0.63 3.80 20.49
C THR A 172 1.69 4.88 20.32
N GLY A 173 2.90 4.51 19.90
CA GLY A 173 3.97 5.48 19.62
C GLY A 173 3.53 6.50 18.56
N ARG A 174 2.95 6.02 17.45
CA ARG A 174 2.50 6.90 16.36
C ARG A 174 1.33 7.81 16.76
N GLN A 175 0.39 7.32 17.58
CA GLN A 175 -0.70 8.14 18.10
C GLN A 175 -0.18 9.29 18.97
N LEU A 176 0.80 9.03 19.84
CA LEU A 176 1.42 10.04 20.69
C LEU A 176 2.25 11.06 19.90
N GLU A 177 2.88 10.66 18.80
CA GLU A 177 3.53 11.58 17.87
C GLU A 177 2.54 12.54 17.19
N LEU A 178 1.36 12.03 16.82
CA LEU A 178 0.30 12.82 16.17
C LEU A 178 -0.45 13.73 17.14
N ASP A 179 -0.73 13.23 18.35
CA ASP A 179 -1.36 13.95 19.45
C ASP A 179 -0.79 13.46 20.79
N PRO A 180 0.02 14.28 21.48
CA PRO A 180 0.58 13.93 22.80
C PRO A 180 -0.47 13.67 23.89
N MET A 181 -1.72 14.12 23.68
CA MET A 181 -2.84 13.88 24.59
C MET A 181 -3.66 12.64 24.21
N SER A 182 -3.28 11.92 23.15
CA SER A 182 -3.95 10.68 22.75
C SER A 182 -3.85 9.65 23.88
N ILE A 183 -4.99 9.09 24.25
CA ILE A 183 -5.10 8.00 25.24
C ILE A 183 -5.06 6.68 24.47
N PRO A 184 -3.98 5.88 24.60
CA PRO A 184 -3.90 4.59 23.93
C PRO A 184 -4.95 3.62 24.46
N ILE A 185 -5.28 2.60 23.66
CA ILE A 185 -6.12 1.50 24.15
C ILE A 185 -5.27 0.66 25.11
N ASP A 186 -5.67 0.61 26.38
CA ASP A 186 -5.13 -0.34 27.35
C ASP A 186 -5.57 -1.77 26.96
N ILE A 187 -4.60 -2.70 26.92
CA ILE A 187 -4.78 -4.11 26.52
C ILE A 187 -4.76 -4.98 27.77
#